data_AF-A0A3D2D2X3-F1
#
_entry.id   AF-A0A3D2D2X3-F1
#
_cell.length_a   1.000
_cell.length_b   1.000
_cell.length_c   1.000
_cell.angle_alpha   90.00
_cell.angle_beta   90.00
_cell.angle_gamma   90.00
#
_symmetry.space_group_name_H-M   'P 1'
#
loop_
_entity.id
_entity.type
_entity.pdbx_description
1 polymer ?
#
loop_
_entity_poly.entity_id
_entity_poly.type
_entity_poly.pdbx_seq_one_letter_code
_entity_poly.pdbx_strand_id
1 'polypeptide(L)'
;MKRKFIAVAAVIMSIFMFMAAGCNLVTKDSDKDMDQVVATVSVDEGVTSEIKKREVVMAYLNYGYIYVQSYGYTQKKAIETILDSLVNGKILYQTAMKSFDAGAEPFTGMVVNADKAKYTAERYLTDDDLTEALYDARKSINDLLDGYDESKNDDSKKDTLTETVRTVPTDAKNYEKELTVAEKKEENAKPFDVDSSKERRAAFIKVKNLLSNNGLLGDDYDGTIESTAYYKSVLASQYESKIIEKYESTLKKSYREAYSFDSLKKAYEKKLNEQKEWSNEEFVSALSSASKSSPVLYSGFGTYGYVYNLLLGASDEIKDELNDVKTRKDDKTEKSEEELWTEKKAILDKITVKDLRSTWILSGYDFDGEKFTGDYTFAKDAANSLPFKGTVDGYEKKDGDEGYTVKSVAATEYNLTDFFKMMEEYLYGSEQADAKDPADGNEIYKVVSSNATIAEYDAKINELLFAFSTDSGSLNTYKGYVIKPEVETGNEDYVETFGTAGRRLLGMGKSSYIAVASSFGYHVMFFSEVFTPDYTIANNLVDYLNYVANVSKTEEEWKAEFDKMVDEWDDYEDTDFYMYLLMNEISSTDVSNRLSAKEKEAYNDALYVSNSVTKYESRYSDLYGE
;
A
#
# COMPACT_ATOMS: atom_id res chain seq x y z
N MET A 1 -10.69 -7.63 -9.41
CA MET A 1 -9.30 -8.12 -9.46
C MET A 1 -8.55 -7.26 -10.45
N LYS A 2 -7.70 -6.32 -10.00
CA LYS A 2 -6.84 -5.56 -10.92
C LYS A 2 -5.97 -6.58 -11.64
N ARG A 3 -6.18 -6.77 -12.96
CA ARG A 3 -5.22 -7.48 -13.82
C ARG A 3 -4.02 -6.56 -14.03
N LYS A 4 -3.32 -6.21 -12.94
CA LYS A 4 -1.95 -5.74 -13.08
C LYS A 4 -1.21 -6.95 -13.62
N PHE A 5 -0.73 -6.86 -14.85
CA PHE A 5 0.36 -7.73 -15.29
C PHE A 5 1.38 -7.69 -14.16
N ILE A 6 1.63 -8.86 -13.57
CA ILE A 6 2.51 -9.03 -12.43
C ILE A 6 3.82 -8.33 -12.79
N ALA A 7 4.22 -7.35 -11.97
CA ALA A 7 5.52 -6.73 -12.02
C ALA A 7 6.57 -7.85 -12.18
N VAL A 8 7.38 -7.74 -13.22
CA VAL A 8 8.41 -8.70 -13.58
C VAL A 8 9.49 -8.67 -12.49
N ALA A 9 9.26 -9.38 -11.40
CA ALA A 9 10.20 -9.52 -10.29
C ALA A 9 10.22 -10.97 -9.82
N ALA A 10 10.70 -11.88 -10.69
CA ALA A 10 11.31 -13.18 -10.33
C ALA A 10 11.73 -13.97 -11.59
N VAL A 11 12.67 -13.45 -12.39
CA VAL A 11 13.20 -14.19 -13.56
C VAL A 11 14.31 -15.20 -13.18
N ILE A 12 14.84 -15.15 -11.95
CA ILE A 12 16.16 -15.74 -11.67
C ILE A 12 16.13 -17.27 -11.39
N MET A 13 14.98 -17.92 -11.15
CA MET A 13 14.99 -19.28 -10.56
C MET A 13 14.52 -20.49 -11.41
N SER A 14 14.32 -20.42 -12.74
CA SER A 14 13.71 -21.58 -13.44
C SER A 14 14.12 -21.86 -14.90
N ILE A 15 15.42 -22.00 -15.19
CA ILE A 15 15.92 -22.51 -16.50
C ILE A 15 16.27 -24.01 -16.42
N PHE A 16 15.32 -24.89 -16.07
CA PHE A 16 15.59 -26.34 -16.18
C PHE A 16 14.50 -27.18 -16.85
N MET A 17 13.38 -26.61 -17.32
CA MET A 17 12.29 -27.43 -17.89
C MET A 17 12.16 -27.48 -19.43
N PHE A 18 13.00 -26.80 -20.22
CA PHE A 18 13.00 -26.93 -21.69
C PHE A 18 14.29 -27.51 -22.29
N MET A 19 15.02 -28.35 -21.55
CA MET A 19 16.04 -29.22 -22.16
C MET A 19 15.41 -30.51 -22.71
N ALA A 20 14.51 -30.39 -23.69
CA ALA A 20 14.23 -31.50 -24.60
C ALA A 20 15.31 -31.51 -25.69
N ALA A 21 16.51 -31.95 -25.32
CA ALA A 21 17.55 -32.30 -26.27
C ALA A 21 17.16 -33.60 -27.00
N GLY A 22 16.33 -33.48 -28.03
CA GLY A 22 16.07 -34.53 -29.00
C GLY A 22 16.83 -34.26 -30.28
N CYS A 23 18.03 -34.82 -30.43
CA CYS A 23 18.72 -34.89 -31.72
C CYS A 23 17.80 -35.58 -32.74
N ASN A 24 17.31 -34.85 -33.75
CA ASN A 24 16.61 -35.44 -34.88
C ASN A 24 17.06 -34.82 -36.20
N LEU A 25 17.10 -35.67 -37.24
CA LEU A 25 17.75 -35.51 -38.54
C LEU A 25 17.06 -34.50 -39.50
N VAL A 26 16.27 -33.58 -38.96
CA VAL A 26 15.67 -32.43 -39.65
C VAL A 26 15.89 -31.23 -38.74
N THR A 27 16.79 -30.32 -39.13
CA THR A 27 16.96 -29.02 -38.45
C THR A 27 15.66 -28.24 -38.59
N LYS A 28 14.80 -28.30 -37.56
CA LYS A 28 13.64 -27.42 -37.45
C LYS A 28 14.20 -26.01 -37.33
N ASP A 29 13.90 -25.16 -38.30
CA ASP A 29 14.20 -23.74 -38.25
C ASP A 29 13.37 -23.14 -37.09
N SER A 30 14.03 -22.89 -35.95
CA SER A 30 13.38 -22.52 -34.69
C SER A 30 12.64 -21.19 -34.80
N ASP A 31 13.17 -20.25 -35.59
CA ASP A 31 12.53 -18.96 -35.81
C ASP A 31 11.24 -19.12 -36.62
N LYS A 32 11.28 -19.95 -37.69
CA LYS A 32 10.06 -20.29 -38.46
C LYS A 32 9.01 -21.04 -37.65
N ASP A 33 9.42 -21.89 -36.70
CA ASP A 33 8.48 -22.57 -35.81
C ASP A 33 7.83 -21.60 -34.81
N MET A 34 8.62 -20.69 -34.25
CA MET A 34 8.15 -19.66 -33.30
C MET A 34 7.26 -18.60 -33.96
N ASP A 35 7.42 -18.39 -35.27
CA ASP A 35 6.61 -17.45 -36.04
C ASP A 35 5.27 -18.03 -36.55
N GLN A 36 4.97 -19.29 -36.25
CA GLN A 36 3.67 -19.88 -36.57
C GLN A 36 2.52 -19.14 -35.86
N VAL A 37 1.48 -18.81 -36.61
CA VAL A 37 0.23 -18.24 -36.07
C VAL A 37 -0.56 -19.32 -35.37
N VAL A 38 -0.70 -19.23 -34.06
CA VAL A 38 -1.40 -20.22 -33.21
C VAL A 38 -2.85 -19.84 -32.93
N ALA A 39 -3.19 -18.55 -33.04
CA ALA A 39 -4.57 -18.09 -33.06
C ALA A 39 -4.72 -16.80 -33.87
N THR A 40 -5.93 -16.52 -34.34
CA THR A 40 -6.32 -15.27 -35.00
C THR A 40 -7.60 -14.71 -34.37
N VAL A 41 -7.66 -13.39 -34.25
CA VAL A 41 -8.81 -12.63 -33.70
C VAL A 41 -9.23 -11.55 -34.70
N SER A 42 -10.51 -11.48 -35.05
CA SER A 42 -11.08 -10.53 -36.03
C SER A 42 -12.46 -10.02 -35.60
N VAL A 43 -12.48 -9.12 -34.61
CA VAL A 43 -13.68 -8.49 -34.01
C VAL A 43 -14.27 -7.39 -34.91
N ASP A 44 -13.46 -6.82 -35.81
CA ASP A 44 -13.92 -5.86 -36.82
C ASP A 44 -13.60 -6.33 -38.24
N GLU A 45 -14.48 -5.98 -39.18
CA GLU A 45 -14.39 -6.47 -40.56
C GLU A 45 -13.12 -5.99 -41.25
N GLY A 46 -12.36 -6.92 -41.83
CA GLY A 46 -11.13 -6.62 -42.56
C GLY A 46 -9.88 -6.46 -41.68
N VAL A 47 -9.97 -6.78 -40.38
CA VAL A 47 -8.84 -6.66 -39.45
C VAL A 47 -8.62 -7.96 -38.70
N THR A 48 -7.40 -8.48 -38.77
CA THR A 48 -7.01 -9.72 -38.11
C THR A 48 -5.76 -9.49 -37.27
N SER A 49 -5.88 -9.72 -35.96
CA SER A 49 -4.73 -9.85 -35.07
C SER A 49 -4.30 -11.30 -35.04
N GLU A 50 -3.01 -11.53 -35.23
CA GLU A 50 -2.38 -12.83 -35.09
C GLU A 50 -1.80 -12.97 -33.70
N ILE A 51 -1.86 -14.18 -33.15
CA ILE A 51 -1.09 -14.58 -31.98
C ILE A 51 -0.10 -15.62 -32.47
N LYS A 52 1.19 -15.34 -32.34
CA LYS A 52 2.28 -16.22 -32.74
C LYS A 52 2.66 -17.17 -31.61
N LYS A 53 3.21 -18.32 -31.98
CA LYS A 53 3.71 -19.32 -31.02
C LYS A 53 4.73 -18.72 -30.04
N ARG A 54 5.58 -17.81 -30.53
CA ARG A 54 6.53 -17.07 -29.69
C ARG A 54 5.87 -16.31 -28.54
N GLU A 55 4.70 -15.69 -28.75
CA GLU A 55 4.01 -14.91 -27.71
C GLU A 55 3.52 -15.83 -26.58
N VAL A 56 3.05 -17.03 -26.92
CA VAL A 56 2.67 -18.06 -25.95
C VAL A 56 3.88 -18.54 -25.15
N VAL A 57 5.01 -18.80 -25.82
CA VAL A 57 6.26 -19.22 -25.15
C VAL A 57 6.79 -18.11 -24.25
N MET A 58 6.82 -16.85 -24.71
CA MET A 58 7.24 -15.70 -23.91
C MET A 58 6.38 -15.52 -22.66
N ALA A 59 5.05 -15.56 -22.82
CA ALA A 59 4.12 -15.50 -21.70
C ALA A 59 4.36 -16.65 -20.69
N TYR A 60 4.60 -17.86 -21.20
CA TYR A 60 4.91 -19.01 -20.34
C TYR A 60 6.23 -18.84 -19.58
N LEU A 61 7.28 -18.33 -20.23
CA LEU A 61 8.58 -18.07 -19.60
C LEU A 61 8.50 -16.96 -18.54
N ASN A 62 7.68 -15.93 -18.77
CA ASN A 62 7.55 -14.80 -17.86
C ASN A 62 6.69 -15.11 -16.63
N TYR A 63 5.59 -15.87 -16.78
CA TYR A 63 4.65 -16.11 -15.67
C TYR A 63 3.95 -17.48 -15.70
N GLY A 64 4.12 -18.29 -16.75
CA GLY A 64 3.48 -19.60 -16.88
C GLY A 64 3.85 -20.59 -15.77
N TYR A 65 5.07 -20.50 -15.27
CA TYR A 65 5.57 -21.32 -14.17
C TYR A 65 4.76 -21.18 -12.87
N ILE A 66 4.20 -20.00 -12.60
CA ILE A 66 3.34 -19.77 -11.42
C ILE A 66 2.10 -20.68 -11.49
N TYR A 67 1.52 -20.89 -12.67
CA TYR A 67 0.37 -21.79 -12.82
C TYR A 67 0.72 -23.25 -12.49
N VAL A 68 1.91 -23.71 -12.86
CA VAL A 68 2.35 -25.08 -12.59
C VAL A 68 2.71 -25.25 -11.11
N GLN A 69 3.45 -24.30 -10.52
CA GLN A 69 3.97 -24.44 -9.17
C GLN A 69 3.01 -24.02 -8.07
N SER A 70 2.36 -22.86 -8.23
CA SER A 70 1.48 -22.29 -7.21
C SER A 70 0.05 -22.79 -7.33
N TYR A 71 -0.39 -23.14 -8.54
CA TYR A 71 -1.77 -23.59 -8.81
C TYR A 71 -1.88 -25.07 -9.23
N GLY A 72 -0.76 -25.80 -9.33
CA GLY A 72 -0.75 -27.23 -9.65
C GLY A 72 -1.27 -27.58 -11.04
N TYR A 73 -1.20 -26.65 -12.01
CA TYR A 73 -1.67 -26.90 -13.36
C TYR A 73 -0.72 -27.84 -14.10
N THR A 74 -1.27 -28.68 -14.98
CA THR A 74 -0.45 -29.38 -15.98
C THR A 74 0.11 -28.37 -16.97
N GLN A 75 1.24 -28.68 -17.60
CA GLN A 75 1.85 -27.84 -18.64
C GLN A 75 0.85 -27.51 -19.76
N LYS A 76 0.12 -28.53 -20.26
CA LYS A 76 -0.99 -28.34 -21.20
C LYS A 76 -1.99 -27.28 -20.72
N LYS A 77 -2.52 -27.42 -19.50
CA LYS A 77 -3.52 -26.49 -18.96
C LYS A 77 -2.94 -25.08 -18.80
N ALA A 78 -1.68 -24.94 -18.38
CA ALA A 78 -1.01 -23.66 -18.28
C ALA A 78 -0.89 -22.98 -19.65
N ILE A 79 -0.50 -23.71 -20.69
CA ILE A 79 -0.38 -23.20 -22.08
C ILE A 79 -1.74 -22.81 -22.64
N GLU A 80 -2.76 -23.65 -22.47
CA GLU A 80 -4.14 -23.33 -22.90
C GLU A 80 -4.65 -22.07 -22.20
N THR A 81 -4.40 -21.94 -20.90
CA THR A 81 -4.78 -20.75 -20.11
C THR A 81 -4.07 -19.48 -20.61
N ILE A 82 -2.78 -19.59 -20.93
CA ILE A 82 -2.01 -18.47 -21.50
C ILE A 82 -2.56 -18.07 -22.87
N LEU A 83 -2.79 -19.04 -23.76
CA LEU A 83 -3.34 -18.77 -25.08
C LEU A 83 -4.73 -18.11 -24.97
N ASP A 84 -5.58 -18.58 -24.06
CA ASP A 84 -6.89 -17.99 -23.79
C ASP A 84 -6.77 -16.54 -23.28
N SER A 85 -5.79 -16.27 -22.41
CA SER A 85 -5.50 -14.92 -21.92
C SER A 85 -5.06 -13.99 -23.05
N LEU A 86 -4.16 -14.45 -23.92
CA LEU A 86 -3.69 -13.69 -25.09
C LEU A 86 -4.83 -13.41 -26.08
N VAL A 87 -5.66 -14.42 -26.37
CA VAL A 87 -6.87 -14.26 -27.19
C VAL A 87 -7.82 -13.23 -26.59
N ASN A 88 -8.09 -13.31 -25.29
CA ASN A 88 -8.95 -12.36 -24.60
C ASN A 88 -8.37 -10.94 -24.63
N GLY A 89 -7.05 -10.79 -24.48
CA GLY A 89 -6.35 -9.51 -24.64
C GLY A 89 -6.56 -8.92 -26.03
N LYS A 90 -6.38 -9.70 -27.11
CA LYS A 90 -6.61 -9.24 -28.49
C LYS A 90 -8.08 -8.87 -28.74
N ILE A 91 -9.04 -9.59 -28.16
CA ILE A 91 -10.47 -9.26 -28.26
C ILE A 91 -10.74 -7.88 -27.63
N LEU A 92 -10.27 -7.66 -26.40
CA LEU A 92 -10.45 -6.39 -25.70
C LEU A 92 -9.75 -5.24 -26.43
N TYR A 93 -8.53 -5.46 -26.91
CA TYR A 93 -7.77 -4.51 -27.72
C TYR A 93 -8.56 -4.07 -28.96
N GLN A 94 -9.07 -5.01 -29.76
CA GLN A 94 -9.87 -4.68 -30.95
C GLN A 94 -11.22 -4.03 -30.59
N THR A 95 -11.85 -4.46 -29.51
CA THR A 95 -13.10 -3.87 -29.01
C THR A 95 -12.90 -2.42 -28.57
N ALA A 96 -11.81 -2.13 -27.87
CA ALA A 96 -11.45 -0.78 -27.44
C ALA A 96 -11.30 0.15 -28.65
N MET A 97 -10.46 -0.24 -29.62
CA MET A 97 -10.24 0.55 -30.83
C MET A 97 -11.51 0.77 -31.65
N LYS A 98 -12.33 -0.27 -31.80
CA LYS A 98 -13.64 -0.16 -32.46
C LYS A 98 -14.56 0.85 -31.75
N SER A 99 -14.55 0.85 -30.42
CA SER A 99 -15.33 1.78 -29.61
C SER A 99 -14.83 3.23 -29.75
N PHE A 100 -13.51 3.41 -29.80
CA PHE A 100 -12.89 4.73 -30.00
C PHE A 100 -13.19 5.29 -31.40
N ASP A 101 -13.03 4.48 -32.45
CA ASP A 101 -13.36 4.85 -33.83
C ASP A 101 -14.86 5.18 -34.00
N ALA A 102 -15.74 4.50 -33.26
CA ALA A 102 -17.19 4.76 -33.29
C ALA A 102 -17.57 6.07 -32.59
N GLY A 103 -16.72 6.60 -31.70
CA GLY A 103 -17.00 7.82 -30.94
C GLY A 103 -18.28 7.76 -30.10
N ALA A 104 -18.68 6.57 -29.68
CA ALA A 104 -19.87 6.37 -28.85
C ALA A 104 -19.54 6.69 -27.39
N GLU A 105 -20.51 7.23 -26.65
CA GLU A 105 -20.39 7.40 -25.20
C GLU A 105 -20.00 6.08 -24.51
N PRO A 106 -19.05 6.08 -23.55
CA PRO A 106 -18.34 7.23 -22.95
C PRO A 106 -17.01 7.61 -23.63
N PHE A 107 -16.74 7.14 -24.85
CA PHE A 107 -15.46 7.33 -25.55
C PHE A 107 -15.42 8.59 -26.42
N THR A 108 -16.43 9.46 -26.31
CA THR A 108 -16.49 10.75 -27.01
C THR A 108 -15.25 11.59 -26.67
N GLY A 109 -14.55 12.11 -27.69
CA GLY A 109 -13.38 12.97 -27.50
C GLY A 109 -12.05 12.23 -27.29
N MET A 110 -12.04 10.89 -27.36
CA MET A 110 -10.79 10.13 -27.38
C MET A 110 -9.95 10.39 -28.63
N VAL A 111 -8.64 10.21 -28.49
CA VAL A 111 -7.68 10.37 -29.58
C VAL A 111 -7.93 9.34 -30.67
N VAL A 112 -8.21 9.83 -31.87
CA VAL A 112 -8.27 9.03 -33.10
C VAL A 112 -7.55 9.81 -34.20
N ASN A 113 -6.28 9.46 -34.45
CA ASN A 113 -5.50 10.05 -35.53
C ASN A 113 -5.89 9.38 -36.86
N ALA A 114 -6.79 10.03 -37.60
CA ALA A 114 -7.33 9.52 -38.86
C ALA A 114 -6.26 9.23 -39.92
N ASP A 115 -5.10 9.90 -39.86
CA ASP A 115 -3.98 9.75 -40.80
C ASP A 115 -3.15 8.48 -40.54
N LYS A 116 -3.27 7.90 -39.35
CA LYS A 116 -2.65 6.61 -39.01
C LYS A 116 -3.56 5.47 -39.40
N ALA A 117 -2.95 4.37 -39.83
CA ALA A 117 -3.68 3.16 -40.21
C ALA A 117 -4.56 2.70 -39.03
N LYS A 118 -5.74 2.18 -39.36
CA LYS A 118 -6.60 1.59 -38.34
C LYS A 118 -5.84 0.45 -37.64
N TYR A 119 -6.09 0.30 -36.34
CA TYR A 119 -5.53 -0.77 -35.50
C TYR A 119 -4.02 -0.66 -35.20
N THR A 120 -3.41 0.51 -35.42
CA THR A 120 -2.07 0.82 -34.92
C THR A 120 -2.14 1.66 -33.64
N ALA A 121 -1.15 1.51 -32.77
CA ALA A 121 -1.09 2.19 -31.49
C ALA A 121 -1.14 3.73 -31.65
N GLU A 122 -0.42 4.27 -32.63
CA GLU A 122 -0.31 5.71 -32.90
C GLU A 122 -1.61 6.35 -33.39
N ARG A 123 -2.61 5.54 -33.75
CA ARG A 123 -3.94 6.03 -34.03
C ARG A 123 -4.70 6.40 -32.75
N TYR A 124 -4.52 5.65 -31.68
CA TYR A 124 -5.40 5.71 -30.49
C TYR A 124 -4.70 6.24 -29.23
N LEU A 125 -3.37 6.31 -29.25
CA LEU A 125 -2.52 6.78 -28.16
C LEU A 125 -1.97 8.18 -28.46
N THR A 126 -1.81 9.00 -27.42
CA THR A 126 -1.06 10.26 -27.50
C THR A 126 0.45 9.98 -27.61
N ASP A 127 1.25 11.01 -27.93
CA ASP A 127 2.71 10.89 -27.89
C ASP A 127 3.21 10.56 -26.46
N ASP A 128 2.52 11.05 -25.43
CA ASP A 128 2.82 10.76 -24.03
C ASP A 128 2.50 9.29 -23.69
N ASP A 129 1.34 8.79 -24.10
CA ASP A 129 0.94 7.38 -23.97
C ASP A 129 1.96 6.45 -24.65
N LEU A 130 2.42 6.81 -25.86
CA LEU A 130 3.42 6.05 -26.61
C LEU A 130 4.80 6.09 -25.93
N THR A 131 5.17 7.23 -25.35
CA THR A 131 6.43 7.40 -24.61
C THR A 131 6.44 6.55 -23.36
N GLU A 132 5.32 6.52 -22.63
CA GLU A 132 5.16 5.70 -21.44
C GLU A 132 5.20 4.20 -21.75
N ALA A 133 4.44 3.74 -22.74
CA ALA A 133 4.47 2.33 -23.15
C ALA A 133 5.86 1.88 -23.64
N LEU A 134 6.61 2.77 -24.32
CA LEU A 134 8.00 2.51 -24.70
C LEU A 134 8.91 2.43 -23.46
N TYR A 135 8.72 3.33 -22.49
CA TYR A 135 9.45 3.31 -21.24
C TYR A 135 9.21 2.02 -20.47
N ASP A 136 7.97 1.59 -20.31
CA ASP A 136 7.63 0.34 -19.62
C ASP A 136 8.22 -0.88 -20.32
N ALA A 137 8.21 -0.89 -21.67
CA ALA A 137 8.86 -1.93 -22.45
C ALA A 137 10.38 -1.96 -22.17
N ARG A 138 11.05 -0.80 -22.21
CA ARG A 138 12.50 -0.73 -21.95
C ARG A 138 12.85 -1.05 -20.50
N LYS A 139 12.05 -0.57 -19.53
CA LYS A 139 12.19 -0.89 -18.11
C LYS A 139 12.13 -2.40 -17.89
N SER A 140 11.15 -3.10 -18.47
CA SER A 140 11.05 -4.56 -18.35
C SER A 140 12.28 -5.33 -18.87
N ILE A 141 12.92 -4.82 -19.93
CA ILE A 141 14.19 -5.37 -20.43
C ILE A 141 15.36 -5.05 -19.49
N ASN A 142 15.39 -3.83 -18.95
CA ASN A 142 16.42 -3.44 -18.00
C ASN A 142 16.34 -4.27 -16.71
N ASP A 143 15.13 -4.50 -16.18
CA ASP A 143 14.91 -5.34 -15.01
C ASP A 143 15.33 -6.81 -15.28
N LEU A 144 15.04 -7.31 -16.48
CA LEU A 144 15.53 -8.62 -16.93
C LEU A 144 17.06 -8.68 -16.94
N LEU A 145 17.72 -7.66 -17.47
CA LEU A 145 19.19 -7.57 -17.50
C LEU A 145 19.77 -7.43 -16.08
N ASP A 146 19.14 -6.62 -15.22
CA ASP A 146 19.56 -6.42 -13.82
C ASP A 146 19.53 -7.73 -13.05
N GLY A 147 18.53 -8.58 -13.29
CA GLY A 147 18.49 -9.92 -12.69
C GLY A 147 19.67 -10.83 -13.06
N TYR A 148 20.30 -10.61 -14.21
CA TYR A 148 21.52 -11.33 -14.63
C TYR A 148 22.82 -10.60 -14.31
N ASP A 149 22.74 -9.37 -13.80
CA ASP A 149 23.87 -8.56 -13.40
C ASP A 149 24.28 -8.91 -11.96
N GLU A 150 25.41 -9.59 -11.82
CA GLU A 150 25.95 -10.05 -10.53
C GLU A 150 26.35 -8.88 -9.61
N SER A 151 26.53 -7.66 -10.14
CA SER A 151 26.79 -6.46 -9.32
C SER A 151 25.51 -5.84 -8.74
N LYS A 152 24.36 -6.16 -9.33
CA LYS A 152 23.02 -5.73 -8.90
C LYS A 152 22.31 -6.80 -8.07
N ASN A 153 22.76 -8.05 -8.15
CA ASN A 153 22.40 -9.08 -7.17
C ASN A 153 23.04 -8.71 -5.83
N ASP A 154 22.24 -8.11 -4.96
CA ASP A 154 22.63 -7.68 -3.62
C ASP A 154 22.83 -8.90 -2.69
N ASP A 155 23.83 -9.73 -3.02
CA ASP A 155 24.44 -10.65 -2.06
C ASP A 155 25.42 -9.89 -1.13
N SER A 156 25.45 -8.56 -1.19
CA SER A 156 25.94 -7.73 -0.10
C SER A 156 24.89 -7.67 1.02
N LYS A 157 24.58 -8.84 1.56
CA LYS A 157 24.24 -8.92 2.98
C LYS A 157 25.39 -8.25 3.72
N LYS A 158 25.19 -6.97 4.07
CA LYS A 158 25.80 -6.42 5.28
C LYS A 158 25.35 -7.36 6.39
N ASP A 159 26.25 -8.25 6.78
CA ASP A 159 26.26 -8.95 8.06
C ASP A 159 26.20 -7.89 9.17
N THR A 160 25.00 -7.35 9.44
CA THR A 160 24.67 -6.54 10.63
C THR A 160 23.18 -6.20 10.75
N LEU A 161 22.26 -7.10 10.39
CA LEU A 161 20.85 -6.96 10.85
C LEU A 161 20.36 -8.30 11.40
N THR A 162 20.75 -8.60 12.63
CA THR A 162 20.07 -9.60 13.46
C THR A 162 18.84 -9.03 14.18
N GLU A 163 18.57 -7.72 14.04
CA GLU A 163 17.40 -7.07 14.63
C GLU A 163 16.22 -7.03 13.65
N THR A 164 15.04 -7.41 14.13
CA THR A 164 13.78 -7.29 13.38
C THR A 164 13.44 -5.81 13.16
N VAL A 165 13.16 -5.44 11.91
CA VAL A 165 12.72 -4.08 11.57
C VAL A 165 11.45 -3.74 12.36
N ARG A 166 11.41 -2.54 12.94
CA ARG A 166 10.25 -2.06 13.71
C ARG A 166 9.02 -1.93 12.82
N THR A 167 7.85 -2.27 13.36
CA THR A 167 6.54 -2.09 12.71
C THR A 167 6.39 -0.69 12.12
N VAL A 168 6.01 -0.61 10.85
CA VAL A 168 5.76 0.63 10.10
C VAL A 168 4.27 0.99 10.07
N PRO A 169 3.90 2.21 9.65
CA PRO A 169 2.50 2.55 9.45
C PRO A 169 1.85 1.59 8.42
N THR A 170 0.59 1.24 8.64
CA THR A 170 -0.14 0.35 7.72
C THR A 170 -0.20 0.97 6.33
N ASP A 171 0.03 0.13 5.31
CA ASP A 171 0.08 0.51 3.89
C ASP A 171 1.18 1.51 3.49
N ALA A 172 2.09 1.87 4.40
CA ALA A 172 3.19 2.77 4.11
C ALA A 172 4.12 2.22 3.03
N LYS A 173 4.46 3.10 2.08
CA LYS A 173 5.41 2.82 1.02
C LYS A 173 6.47 3.90 0.98
N ASN A 174 7.68 3.48 0.62
CA ASN A 174 8.70 4.42 0.21
C ASN A 174 8.25 5.15 -1.04
N TYR A 175 8.60 6.43 -1.10
CA TYR A 175 8.42 7.27 -2.24
C TYR A 175 9.22 6.70 -3.41
N GLU A 176 8.49 6.26 -4.42
CA GLU A 176 9.06 5.99 -5.73
C GLU A 176 8.80 7.22 -6.59
N LYS A 177 9.87 7.87 -7.05
CA LYS A 177 9.74 9.01 -7.95
C LYS A 177 9.02 8.57 -9.21
N GLU A 178 7.81 9.10 -9.41
CA GLU A 178 7.15 8.98 -10.70
C GLU A 178 7.88 9.85 -11.72
N LEU A 179 8.42 9.21 -12.75
CA LEU A 179 9.09 9.92 -13.83
C LEU A 179 8.07 10.70 -14.66
N THR A 180 8.36 11.97 -14.88
CA THR A 180 7.61 12.79 -15.84
C THR A 180 7.77 12.22 -17.25
N VAL A 181 6.85 12.57 -18.16
CA VAL A 181 6.95 12.16 -19.57
C VAL A 181 8.28 12.62 -20.20
N ALA A 182 8.79 13.80 -19.82
CA ALA A 182 10.08 14.30 -20.29
C ALA A 182 11.25 13.44 -19.83
N GLU A 183 11.25 13.01 -18.56
CA GLU A 183 12.28 12.11 -18.00
C GLU A 183 12.16 10.71 -18.62
N LYS A 184 10.94 10.16 -18.77
CA LYS A 184 10.71 8.89 -19.49
C LYS A 184 11.27 8.95 -20.92
N LYS A 185 11.13 10.09 -21.61
CA LYS A 185 11.70 10.31 -22.95
C LYS A 185 13.23 10.31 -22.94
N GLU A 186 13.85 10.89 -21.91
CA GLU A 186 15.30 10.85 -21.73
C GLU A 186 15.79 9.40 -21.48
N GLU A 187 15.13 8.67 -20.59
CA GLU A 187 15.42 7.25 -20.35
C GLU A 187 15.26 6.39 -21.61
N ASN A 188 14.23 6.67 -22.42
CA ASN A 188 14.00 5.98 -23.69
C ASN A 188 15.13 6.18 -24.72
N ALA A 189 15.87 7.30 -24.64
CA ALA A 189 16.97 7.58 -25.55
C ALA A 189 18.29 6.86 -25.17
N LYS A 190 18.39 6.34 -23.94
CA LYS A 190 19.58 5.65 -23.45
C LYS A 190 19.66 4.23 -24.03
N PRO A 191 20.77 3.81 -24.67
CA PRO A 191 20.90 2.43 -25.15
C PRO A 191 20.89 1.41 -24.00
N PHE A 192 20.55 0.14 -24.24
CA PHE A 192 20.62 -0.88 -23.19
C PHE A 192 22.06 -1.17 -22.67
N ASP A 193 23.08 -0.69 -23.39
CA ASP A 193 24.52 -0.89 -23.13
C ASP A 193 25.21 0.38 -22.57
N VAL A 194 24.49 1.34 -21.95
CA VAL A 194 25.15 2.59 -21.47
C VAL A 194 26.11 2.33 -20.31
N ASP A 195 25.88 1.30 -19.50
CA ASP A 195 26.83 0.94 -18.46
C ASP A 195 27.80 -0.12 -19.01
N SER A 196 28.91 0.36 -19.58
CA SER A 196 29.98 -0.47 -20.14
C SER A 196 30.73 -1.36 -19.11
N SER A 197 30.14 -1.57 -17.93
CA SER A 197 30.62 -2.50 -16.93
C SER A 197 30.72 -3.90 -17.52
N LYS A 198 31.70 -4.64 -17.04
CA LYS A 198 31.94 -6.01 -17.50
C LYS A 198 30.73 -6.91 -17.16
N GLU A 199 30.07 -6.58 -16.06
CA GLU A 199 28.93 -7.26 -15.47
C GLU A 199 27.66 -7.05 -16.31
N ARG A 200 27.36 -5.81 -16.73
CA ARG A 200 26.22 -5.51 -17.63
C ARG A 200 26.38 -6.19 -18.99
N ARG A 201 27.59 -6.21 -19.53
CA ARG A 201 27.91 -6.93 -20.78
C ARG A 201 27.75 -8.44 -20.63
N ALA A 202 28.13 -9.00 -19.48
CA ALA A 202 27.92 -10.41 -19.19
C ALA A 202 26.42 -10.75 -19.08
N ALA A 203 25.64 -9.89 -18.41
CA ALA A 203 24.18 -10.01 -18.34
C ALA A 203 23.52 -9.96 -19.73
N PHE A 204 23.94 -9.02 -20.57
CA PHE A 204 23.49 -8.93 -21.96
C PHE A 204 23.75 -10.21 -22.75
N ILE A 205 24.95 -10.79 -22.65
CA ILE A 205 25.29 -12.05 -23.33
C ILE A 205 24.41 -13.20 -22.81
N LYS A 206 24.16 -13.27 -21.49
CA LYS A 206 23.27 -14.29 -20.89
C LYS A 206 21.84 -14.16 -21.44
N VAL A 207 21.28 -12.95 -21.45
CA VAL A 207 19.94 -12.67 -22.01
C VAL A 207 19.89 -12.99 -23.51
N LYS A 208 20.89 -12.58 -24.28
CA LYS A 208 20.98 -12.92 -25.71
C LYS A 208 20.96 -14.42 -25.95
N ASN A 209 21.75 -15.19 -25.20
CA ASN A 209 21.79 -16.64 -25.32
C ASN A 209 20.45 -17.28 -24.93
N LEU A 210 19.78 -16.75 -23.89
CA LEU A 210 18.43 -17.16 -23.52
C LEU A 210 17.46 -16.95 -24.69
N LEU A 211 17.45 -15.76 -25.30
CA LEU A 211 16.57 -15.47 -26.43
C LEU A 211 16.88 -16.37 -27.64
N SER A 212 18.17 -16.56 -27.96
CA SER A 212 18.61 -17.43 -29.06
C SER A 212 18.17 -18.88 -28.86
N ASN A 213 18.36 -19.42 -27.66
CA ASN A 213 18.03 -20.82 -27.35
C ASN A 213 16.52 -21.10 -27.45
N ASN A 214 15.69 -20.05 -27.40
CA ASN A 214 14.23 -20.16 -27.48
C ASN A 214 13.65 -19.63 -28.81
N GLY A 215 14.48 -19.35 -29.83
CA GLY A 215 14.01 -18.83 -31.13
C GLY A 215 13.38 -17.43 -31.03
N LEU A 216 13.82 -16.62 -30.06
CA LEU A 216 13.22 -15.33 -29.74
C LEU A 216 13.95 -14.13 -30.38
N LEU A 217 15.04 -14.36 -31.11
CA LEU A 217 15.79 -13.32 -31.81
C LEU A 217 15.03 -12.81 -33.05
N GLY A 218 14.49 -13.72 -33.88
CA GLY A 218 13.78 -13.37 -35.11
C GLY A 218 14.70 -12.98 -36.28
N ASP A 219 14.12 -12.98 -37.49
CA ASP A 219 14.87 -12.85 -38.75
C ASP A 219 15.57 -11.50 -38.95
N ASP A 220 15.05 -10.43 -38.34
CA ASP A 220 15.57 -9.07 -38.45
C ASP A 220 16.68 -8.74 -37.42
N TYR A 221 17.15 -9.73 -36.64
CA TYR A 221 18.10 -9.48 -35.56
C TYR A 221 19.45 -8.95 -36.07
N ASP A 222 19.85 -7.76 -35.62
CA ASP A 222 21.07 -7.07 -36.06
C ASP A 222 22.20 -7.06 -35.01
N GLY A 223 21.95 -7.68 -33.84
CA GLY A 223 22.88 -7.63 -32.70
C GLY A 223 22.34 -6.87 -31.49
N THR A 224 21.36 -5.98 -31.67
CA THR A 224 20.75 -5.17 -30.60
C THR A 224 19.55 -5.86 -29.96
N ILE A 225 19.21 -5.54 -28.70
CA ILE A 225 17.98 -6.05 -28.08
C ILE A 225 16.75 -5.51 -28.82
N GLU A 226 16.79 -4.25 -29.24
CA GLU A 226 15.69 -3.60 -29.94
C GLU A 226 15.30 -4.29 -31.27
N SER A 227 16.26 -4.91 -31.96
CA SER A 227 15.98 -5.67 -33.18
C SER A 227 15.32 -7.03 -32.93
N THR A 228 15.39 -7.55 -31.69
CA THR A 228 14.86 -8.88 -31.36
C THR A 228 13.35 -8.93 -31.50
N ALA A 229 12.83 -10.06 -31.98
CA ALA A 229 11.40 -10.32 -32.02
C ALA A 229 10.79 -10.42 -30.60
N TYR A 230 11.59 -10.72 -29.57
CA TYR A 230 11.21 -10.56 -28.16
C TYR A 230 10.85 -9.11 -27.81
N TYR A 231 11.79 -8.18 -27.99
CA TYR A 231 11.56 -6.77 -27.68
C TYR A 231 10.37 -6.20 -28.46
N LYS A 232 10.29 -6.48 -29.76
CA LYS A 232 9.16 -6.04 -30.60
C LYS A 232 7.81 -6.54 -30.07
N SER A 233 7.75 -7.78 -29.58
CA SER A 233 6.53 -8.36 -28.99
C SER A 233 6.18 -7.75 -27.63
N VAL A 234 7.19 -7.50 -26.79
CA VAL A 234 7.01 -6.77 -25.51
C VAL A 234 6.47 -5.37 -25.78
N LEU A 235 7.09 -4.60 -26.68
CA LEU A 235 6.64 -3.25 -27.01
C LEU A 235 5.21 -3.22 -27.57
N ALA A 236 4.90 -4.13 -28.50
CA ALA A 236 3.53 -4.26 -29.01
C ALA A 236 2.54 -4.57 -27.88
N SER A 237 2.91 -5.44 -26.94
CA SER A 237 2.06 -5.78 -25.79
C SER A 237 1.85 -4.59 -24.84
N GLN A 238 2.87 -3.74 -24.65
CA GLN A 238 2.72 -2.51 -23.85
C GLN A 238 1.78 -1.51 -24.53
N TYR A 239 1.86 -1.35 -25.85
CA TYR A 239 0.89 -0.52 -26.58
C TYR A 239 -0.54 -1.06 -26.50
N GLU A 240 -0.72 -2.37 -26.67
CA GLU A 240 -2.03 -3.02 -26.52
C GLU A 240 -2.59 -2.83 -25.11
N SER A 241 -1.74 -2.99 -24.09
CA SER A 241 -2.12 -2.80 -22.69
C SER A 241 -2.54 -1.36 -22.41
N LYS A 242 -1.80 -0.37 -22.90
CA LYS A 242 -2.15 1.05 -22.74
C LYS A 242 -3.50 1.41 -23.37
N ILE A 243 -3.81 0.82 -24.53
CA ILE A 243 -5.11 1.00 -25.18
C ILE A 243 -6.24 0.36 -24.36
N ILE A 244 -6.02 -0.83 -23.81
CA ILE A 244 -7.00 -1.50 -22.92
C ILE A 244 -7.19 -0.70 -21.62
N GLU A 245 -6.11 -0.21 -21.00
CA GLU A 245 -6.17 0.61 -19.79
C GLU A 245 -6.99 1.89 -20.00
N LYS A 246 -6.78 2.57 -21.12
CA LYS A 246 -7.56 3.76 -21.52
C LYS A 246 -9.04 3.44 -21.71
N TYR A 247 -9.35 2.29 -22.30
CA TYR A 247 -10.72 1.81 -22.47
C TYR A 247 -11.38 1.51 -21.11
N GLU A 248 -10.70 0.75 -20.24
CA GLU A 248 -11.23 0.38 -18.94
C GLU A 248 -11.37 1.57 -17.99
N SER A 249 -10.38 2.46 -17.93
CA SER A 249 -10.40 3.67 -17.08
C SER A 249 -11.57 4.57 -17.47
N THR A 250 -11.80 4.76 -18.77
CA THR A 250 -12.94 5.56 -19.26
C THR A 250 -14.28 4.93 -18.92
N LEU A 251 -14.41 3.60 -19.05
CA LEU A 251 -15.61 2.90 -18.60
C LEU A 251 -15.80 3.06 -17.08
N LYS A 252 -14.77 2.82 -16.28
CA LYS A 252 -14.82 2.95 -14.81
C LYS A 252 -15.23 4.37 -14.40
N LYS A 253 -14.66 5.39 -15.02
CA LYS A 253 -15.03 6.79 -14.83
C LYS A 253 -16.51 7.02 -15.12
N SER A 254 -16.99 6.62 -16.30
CA SER A 254 -18.41 6.76 -16.67
C SER A 254 -19.36 6.02 -15.73
N TYR A 255 -18.91 4.93 -15.10
CA TYR A 255 -19.69 4.18 -14.13
C TYR A 255 -19.76 4.89 -12.79
N ARG A 256 -18.68 5.55 -12.37
CA ARG A 256 -18.61 6.37 -11.15
C ARG A 256 -19.40 7.67 -11.28
N GLU A 257 -19.47 8.26 -12.46
CA GLU A 257 -20.30 9.44 -12.76
C GLU A 257 -21.81 9.21 -12.54
N ALA A 258 -22.25 7.95 -12.44
CA ALA A 258 -23.62 7.63 -12.03
C ALA A 258 -23.91 7.96 -10.55
N TYR A 259 -22.87 8.24 -9.75
CA TYR A 259 -22.97 8.60 -8.35
C TYR A 259 -22.79 10.11 -8.17
N SER A 260 -23.50 10.66 -7.20
CA SER A 260 -23.48 12.08 -6.89
C SER A 260 -23.15 12.31 -5.43
N PHE A 261 -22.87 13.56 -5.05
CA PHE A 261 -22.76 13.93 -3.64
C PHE A 261 -24.03 13.56 -2.83
N ASP A 262 -25.21 13.61 -3.45
CA ASP A 262 -26.46 13.15 -2.82
C ASP A 262 -26.48 11.63 -2.58
N SER A 263 -25.81 10.84 -3.43
CA SER A 263 -25.61 9.41 -3.20
C SER A 263 -24.79 9.17 -1.92
N LEU A 264 -23.76 9.98 -1.68
CA LEU A 264 -22.95 9.92 -0.46
C LEU A 264 -23.77 10.35 0.77
N LYS A 265 -24.55 11.44 0.67
CA LYS A 265 -25.43 11.89 1.75
C LYS A 265 -26.39 10.78 2.20
N LYS A 266 -27.05 10.11 1.24
CA LYS A 266 -27.95 8.99 1.53
C LYS A 266 -27.23 7.81 2.18
N ALA A 267 -26.01 7.50 1.73
CA ALA A 267 -25.21 6.42 2.31
C ALA A 267 -24.78 6.74 3.76
N TYR A 268 -24.38 7.98 4.01
CA TYR A 268 -24.06 8.47 5.34
C TYR A 268 -25.28 8.43 6.28
N GLU A 269 -26.41 8.97 5.84
CA GLU A 269 -27.66 8.96 6.60
C GLU A 269 -28.11 7.54 6.94
N LYS A 270 -27.99 6.61 5.98
CA LYS A 270 -28.28 5.20 6.19
C LYS A 270 -27.40 4.62 7.30
N LYS A 271 -26.08 4.81 7.23
CA LYS A 271 -25.14 4.37 8.26
C LYS A 271 -25.51 4.95 9.63
N LEU A 272 -25.70 6.27 9.71
CA LEU A 272 -26.05 6.93 10.97
C LEU A 272 -27.34 6.37 11.58
N ASN A 273 -28.38 6.15 10.77
CA ASN A 273 -29.64 5.58 11.24
C ASN A 273 -29.50 4.11 11.66
N GLU A 274 -28.69 3.30 10.96
CA GLU A 274 -28.37 1.94 11.39
C GLU A 274 -27.67 1.94 12.77
N GLN A 275 -26.75 2.87 13.02
CA GLN A 275 -26.06 2.97 14.32
C GLN A 275 -26.98 3.37 15.46
N LYS A 276 -28.03 4.16 15.18
CA LYS A 276 -29.04 4.53 16.19
C LYS A 276 -29.87 3.35 16.69
N GLU A 277 -29.96 2.30 15.89
CA GLU A 277 -30.69 1.08 16.22
C GLU A 277 -29.78 -0.01 16.82
N TRP A 278 -28.47 0.23 16.96
CA TRP A 278 -27.55 -0.73 17.56
C TRP A 278 -27.92 -1.07 19.00
N SER A 279 -27.68 -2.32 19.37
CA SER A 279 -27.53 -2.75 20.77
C SER A 279 -26.19 -2.33 21.35
N ASN A 280 -26.04 -2.38 22.68
CA ASN A 280 -24.75 -2.09 23.34
C ASN A 280 -23.65 -3.04 22.86
N GLU A 281 -23.98 -4.32 22.65
CA GLU A 281 -23.02 -5.32 22.16
C GLU A 281 -22.51 -4.98 20.75
N GLU A 282 -23.41 -4.59 19.84
CA GLU A 282 -23.04 -4.15 18.49
C GLU A 282 -22.19 -2.88 18.52
N PHE A 283 -22.55 -1.91 19.36
CA PHE A 283 -21.79 -0.68 19.55
C PHE A 283 -20.36 -0.95 20.08
N VAL A 284 -20.21 -1.81 21.11
CA VAL A 284 -18.89 -2.18 21.65
C VAL A 284 -18.05 -2.91 20.60
N SER A 285 -18.65 -3.79 19.81
CA SER A 285 -17.97 -4.46 18.70
C SER A 285 -17.51 -3.47 17.62
N ALA A 286 -18.37 -2.50 17.27
CA ALA A 286 -18.05 -1.44 16.34
C ALA A 286 -16.91 -0.54 16.85
N LEU A 287 -16.90 -0.20 18.15
CA LEU A 287 -15.80 0.56 18.74
C LEU A 287 -14.45 -0.17 18.59
N SER A 288 -14.40 -1.48 18.79
CA SER A 288 -13.14 -2.24 18.64
C SER A 288 -12.68 -2.39 17.19
N SER A 289 -13.57 -2.24 16.21
CA SER A 289 -13.28 -2.41 14.78
C SER A 289 -13.34 -1.10 13.97
N ALA A 290 -13.55 0.03 14.64
CA ALA A 290 -13.69 1.33 14.00
C ALA A 290 -12.44 1.72 13.23
N SER A 291 -12.65 2.42 12.12
CA SER A 291 -11.59 2.89 11.23
C SER A 291 -12.03 4.18 10.50
N LYS A 292 -11.13 4.77 9.70
CA LYS A 292 -11.49 5.89 8.81
C LYS A 292 -12.64 5.54 7.87
N SER A 293 -12.71 4.30 7.38
CA SER A 293 -13.77 3.85 6.46
C SER A 293 -15.05 3.38 7.16
N SER A 294 -14.96 3.01 8.44
CA SER A 294 -16.10 2.58 9.25
C SER A 294 -16.09 3.26 10.63
N PRO A 295 -16.35 4.57 10.70
CA PRO A 295 -16.36 5.32 11.95
C PRO A 295 -17.61 5.04 12.79
N VAL A 296 -17.49 5.21 14.10
CA VAL A 296 -18.64 5.31 15.01
C VAL A 296 -19.15 6.74 14.99
N LEU A 297 -20.38 6.91 14.48
CA LEU A 297 -21.05 8.19 14.28
C LEU A 297 -22.02 8.52 15.42
N TYR A 298 -22.53 7.50 16.11
CA TYR A 298 -23.55 7.64 17.16
C TYR A 298 -23.27 6.72 18.36
N SER A 299 -23.64 7.17 19.57
CA SER A 299 -23.76 6.33 20.76
C SER A 299 -25.00 6.69 21.58
N GLY A 300 -25.77 5.69 21.98
CA GLY A 300 -26.86 5.80 22.94
C GLY A 300 -26.53 5.21 24.32
N PHE A 301 -25.26 4.88 24.58
CA PHE A 301 -24.83 4.10 25.75
C PHE A 301 -24.01 4.92 26.75
N GLY A 302 -23.54 4.29 27.82
CA GLY A 302 -22.72 4.94 28.86
C GLY A 302 -21.43 5.57 28.32
N THR A 303 -20.61 6.17 29.18
CA THR A 303 -19.39 6.85 28.74
C THR A 303 -18.32 5.86 28.26
N TYR A 304 -18.18 5.70 26.95
CA TYR A 304 -17.06 5.00 26.29
C TYR A 304 -16.09 6.02 25.73
N GLY A 305 -14.91 5.58 25.31
CA GLY A 305 -13.97 6.46 24.62
C GLY A 305 -12.75 5.73 24.10
N TYR A 306 -11.89 6.49 23.44
CA TYR A 306 -10.58 6.04 23.00
C TYR A 306 -9.48 6.82 23.71
N VAL A 307 -8.40 6.11 24.00
CA VAL A 307 -7.14 6.70 24.47
C VAL A 307 -5.97 6.11 23.70
N TYR A 308 -5.07 6.97 23.22
CA TYR A 308 -3.79 6.50 22.72
C TYR A 308 -2.93 6.03 23.90
N ASN A 309 -2.21 4.92 23.74
CA ASN A 309 -1.36 4.37 24.80
C ASN A 309 0.08 4.23 24.30
N LEU A 310 0.95 5.09 24.82
CA LEU A 310 2.39 4.98 24.64
C LEU A 310 2.97 4.16 25.80
N LEU A 311 3.45 2.94 25.52
CA LEU A 311 4.13 2.13 26.53
C LEU A 311 5.62 2.44 26.54
N LEU A 312 6.10 3.01 27.64
CA LEU A 312 7.52 3.12 27.97
C LEU A 312 7.92 1.82 28.68
N GLY A 313 8.26 0.82 27.88
CA GLY A 313 8.45 -0.56 28.36
C GLY A 313 9.70 -0.75 29.19
N ALA A 314 9.55 -1.53 30.25
CA ALA A 314 10.65 -2.11 31.01
C ALA A 314 11.46 -3.10 30.15
N SER A 315 12.78 -3.16 30.37
CA SER A 315 13.60 -4.28 29.87
C SER A 315 13.17 -5.58 30.53
N ASP A 316 13.61 -6.73 30.01
CA ASP A 316 13.23 -8.02 30.60
C ASP A 316 13.75 -8.16 32.04
N GLU A 317 14.93 -7.63 32.34
CA GLU A 317 15.45 -7.58 33.72
C GLU A 317 14.58 -6.72 34.65
N ILE A 318 14.13 -5.57 34.17
CA ILE A 318 13.23 -4.69 34.94
C ILE A 318 11.87 -5.36 35.14
N LYS A 319 11.33 -6.06 34.12
CA LYS A 319 10.07 -6.80 34.24
C LYS A 319 10.16 -7.90 35.29
N ASP A 320 11.28 -8.61 35.37
CA ASP A 320 11.50 -9.64 36.39
C ASP A 320 11.49 -9.01 37.80
N GLU A 321 12.20 -7.89 38.00
CA GLU A 321 12.16 -7.15 39.28
C GLU A 321 10.73 -6.68 39.63
N LEU A 322 9.95 -6.19 38.66
CA LEU A 322 8.57 -5.76 38.87
C LEU A 322 7.64 -6.93 39.21
N ASN A 323 7.85 -8.10 38.60
CA ASN A 323 7.09 -9.31 38.89
C ASN A 323 7.36 -9.84 40.29
N ASP A 324 8.59 -9.70 40.80
CA ASP A 324 8.91 -10.04 42.19
C ASP A 324 8.20 -9.13 43.21
N VAL A 325 8.06 -7.83 42.90
CA VAL A 325 7.25 -6.92 43.73
C VAL A 325 5.77 -7.30 43.68
N LYS A 326 5.26 -7.61 42.49
CA LYS A 326 3.86 -8.03 42.29
C LYS A 326 3.54 -9.31 43.06
N THR A 327 4.39 -10.34 42.96
CA THR A 327 4.20 -11.62 43.66
C THR A 327 4.14 -11.41 45.18
N ARG A 328 5.03 -10.58 45.74
CA ARG A 328 5.02 -10.24 47.18
C ARG A 328 3.78 -9.48 47.63
N LYS A 329 3.19 -8.65 46.76
CA LYS A 329 1.91 -7.98 46.99
C LYS A 329 0.77 -8.99 47.03
N ASP A 330 0.71 -9.89 46.05
CA ASP A 330 -0.34 -10.91 45.94
C ASP A 330 -0.29 -11.92 47.10
N ASP A 331 0.91 -12.29 47.55
CA ASP A 331 1.17 -13.18 48.68
C ASP A 331 0.94 -12.52 50.06
N LYS A 332 0.60 -11.22 50.10
CA LYS A 332 0.36 -10.43 51.34
C LYS A 332 1.51 -10.52 52.35
N THR A 333 2.75 -10.42 51.86
CA THR A 333 3.96 -10.43 52.69
C THR A 333 4.05 -9.18 53.60
N GLU A 334 4.92 -9.20 54.62
CA GLU A 334 4.96 -8.24 55.76
C GLU A 334 5.12 -6.74 55.43
N LYS A 335 5.32 -6.35 54.17
CA LYS A 335 5.50 -4.95 53.77
C LYS A 335 4.16 -4.26 53.50
N SER A 336 4.05 -3.00 53.89
CA SER A 336 2.91 -2.14 53.56
C SER A 336 2.85 -1.83 52.05
N GLU A 337 1.67 -1.42 51.55
CA GLU A 337 1.51 -1.02 50.15
C GLU A 337 2.39 0.18 49.77
N GLU A 338 2.65 1.10 50.69
CA GLU A 338 3.54 2.25 50.49
C GLU A 338 5.00 1.81 50.30
N GLU A 339 5.46 0.81 51.06
CA GLU A 339 6.82 0.28 50.92
C GLU A 339 7.00 -0.49 49.61
N LEU A 340 6.02 -1.32 49.24
CA LEU A 340 6.02 -2.04 47.97
C LEU A 340 5.99 -1.08 46.79
N TRP A 341 5.22 0.01 46.89
CA TRP A 341 5.24 1.06 45.89
C TRP A 341 6.58 1.77 45.79
N THR A 342 7.20 2.13 46.91
CA THR A 342 8.51 2.79 46.92
C THR A 342 9.56 1.93 46.21
N GLU A 343 9.51 0.61 46.42
CA GLU A 343 10.34 -0.37 45.71
C GLU A 343 10.01 -0.42 44.22
N LYS A 344 8.72 -0.55 43.86
CA LYS A 344 8.25 -0.53 42.45
C LYS A 344 8.72 0.74 41.72
N LYS A 345 8.59 1.91 42.35
CA LYS A 345 9.01 3.18 41.77
C LYS A 345 10.52 3.23 41.54
N ALA A 346 11.33 2.80 42.50
CA ALA A 346 12.78 2.76 42.35
C ALA A 346 13.23 1.82 41.21
N ILE A 347 12.48 0.75 40.94
CA ILE A 347 12.71 -0.14 39.80
C ILE A 347 12.32 0.55 38.50
N LEU A 348 11.13 1.17 38.45
CA LEU A 348 10.63 1.87 37.27
C LEU A 348 11.50 3.09 36.89
N ASP A 349 12.12 3.76 37.86
CA ASP A 349 13.04 4.90 37.62
C ASP A 349 14.32 4.47 36.86
N LYS A 350 14.59 3.17 36.74
CA LYS A 350 15.68 2.61 35.91
C LYS A 350 15.32 2.51 34.43
N ILE A 351 14.06 2.75 34.03
CA ILE A 351 13.64 2.67 32.63
C ILE A 351 14.34 3.74 31.81
N THR A 352 15.01 3.30 30.75
CA THR A 352 15.60 4.16 29.73
C THR A 352 14.72 4.17 28.49
N VAL A 353 14.35 5.35 28.02
CA VAL A 353 13.54 5.54 26.80
C VAL A 353 14.45 5.92 25.64
N LYS A 354 14.21 5.34 24.45
CA LYS A 354 14.96 5.64 23.22
C LYS A 354 14.04 5.65 22.01
N ASP A 355 14.40 6.39 20.97
CA ASP A 355 13.70 6.32 19.68
C ASP A 355 14.01 4.97 19.02
N LEU A 356 12.96 4.23 18.71
CA LEU A 356 13.01 2.86 18.23
C LEU A 356 13.02 2.78 16.69
N ARG A 357 12.94 3.92 15.99
CA ARG A 357 12.93 4.02 14.53
C ARG A 357 14.32 3.94 13.88
N SER A 358 15.39 3.68 14.65
CA SER A 358 16.74 3.46 14.08
C SER A 358 16.75 2.36 13.00
N THR A 359 15.94 1.31 13.19
CA THR A 359 15.82 0.20 12.22
C THR A 359 15.12 0.63 10.92
N TRP A 360 14.23 1.62 10.95
CA TRP A 360 13.65 2.22 9.74
C TRP A 360 14.73 2.89 8.91
N ILE A 361 15.62 3.65 9.58
CA ILE A 361 16.73 4.34 8.92
C ILE A 361 17.68 3.32 8.29
N LEU A 362 18.02 2.25 9.01
CA LEU A 362 18.88 1.19 8.49
C LEU A 362 18.22 0.37 7.37
N SER A 363 16.89 0.35 7.30
CA SER A 363 16.11 -0.34 6.26
C SER A 363 15.84 0.51 5.03
N GLY A 364 16.28 1.78 5.02
CA GLY A 364 16.12 2.68 3.89
C GLY A 364 14.68 3.18 3.70
N TYR A 365 13.90 3.27 4.78
CA TYR A 365 12.59 3.93 4.71
C TYR A 365 12.75 5.44 4.54
N ASP A 366 11.77 6.09 3.91
CA ASP A 366 11.86 7.50 3.53
C ASP A 366 12.28 8.42 4.69
N PHE A 367 13.48 8.98 4.55
CA PHE A 367 14.15 9.77 5.57
C PHE A 367 15.02 10.85 4.91
N ASP A 368 14.87 12.10 5.32
CA ASP A 368 15.54 13.26 4.72
C ASP A 368 16.91 13.59 5.35
N GLY A 369 17.34 12.81 6.34
CA GLY A 369 18.54 13.04 7.14
C GLY A 369 18.24 13.48 8.57
N GLU A 370 17.03 13.98 8.84
CA GLU A 370 16.58 14.42 10.16
C GLU A 370 15.22 13.83 10.55
N LYS A 371 14.28 13.76 9.59
CA LYS A 371 12.89 13.36 9.76
C LYS A 371 12.49 12.28 8.75
N PHE A 372 11.50 11.49 9.15
CA PHE A 372 10.80 10.60 8.23
C PHE A 372 9.83 11.41 7.37
N THR A 373 9.61 10.96 6.13
CA THR A 373 8.79 11.67 5.13
C THR A 373 7.76 10.74 4.49
N GLY A 374 6.86 11.29 3.68
CA GLY A 374 5.83 10.50 2.99
C GLY A 374 4.93 9.75 3.96
N ASP A 375 4.68 8.47 3.69
CA ASP A 375 3.80 7.63 4.51
C ASP A 375 4.38 7.30 5.91
N TYR A 376 5.63 7.68 6.17
CA TYR A 376 6.31 7.45 7.45
C TYR A 376 6.21 8.64 8.41
N THR A 377 5.48 9.69 8.02
CA THR A 377 5.09 10.79 8.91
C THR A 377 3.57 10.96 8.92
N PHE A 378 3.03 11.31 10.09
CA PHE A 378 1.59 11.52 10.29
C PHE A 378 1.20 12.99 10.22
N ALA A 379 2.17 13.88 10.42
CA ALA A 379 1.96 15.32 10.39
C ALA A 379 1.96 15.81 8.94
N LYS A 380 0.94 16.58 8.56
CA LYS A 380 0.87 17.23 7.25
C LYS A 380 1.82 18.43 7.18
N ASP A 381 2.00 19.14 8.29
CA ASP A 381 3.01 20.19 8.38
C ASP A 381 4.36 19.59 8.83
N ALA A 382 5.39 19.77 8.01
CA ALA A 382 6.75 19.33 8.33
C ALA A 382 7.28 19.93 9.65
N ALA A 383 6.78 21.10 10.08
CA ALA A 383 7.12 21.68 11.37
C ALA A 383 6.58 20.87 12.57
N ASN A 384 5.51 20.09 12.35
CA ASN A 384 4.89 19.24 13.35
C ASN A 384 5.41 17.79 13.31
N SER A 385 6.14 17.38 12.28
CA SER A 385 6.77 16.05 12.21
C SER A 385 7.90 15.91 13.24
N LEU A 386 7.99 14.74 13.87
CA LEU A 386 8.95 14.44 14.95
C LEU A 386 10.31 14.02 14.39
N PRO A 387 11.39 14.82 14.57
CA PRO A 387 12.75 14.40 14.21
C PRO A 387 13.15 13.11 14.90
N PHE A 388 13.96 12.30 14.21
CA PHE A 388 14.61 11.16 14.84
C PHE A 388 15.43 11.64 16.05
N LYS A 389 15.21 11.04 17.23
CA LYS A 389 15.94 11.43 18.44
C LYS A 389 17.21 10.61 18.59
N GLY A 390 18.24 10.99 17.83
CA GLY A 390 19.54 10.35 17.85
C GLY A 390 20.53 10.98 16.88
N THR A 391 21.59 10.25 16.58
CA THR A 391 22.63 10.63 15.62
C THR A 391 22.64 9.68 14.43
N VAL A 392 22.66 10.24 13.23
CA VAL A 392 22.85 9.50 11.96
C VAL A 392 24.19 9.92 11.38
N ASP A 393 25.13 8.98 11.25
CA ASP A 393 26.46 9.24 10.68
C ASP A 393 26.55 8.76 9.24
N GLY A 394 27.18 9.59 8.40
CA GLY A 394 27.40 9.30 6.99
C GLY A 394 26.14 9.15 6.16
N TYR A 395 25.12 9.99 6.42
CA TYR A 395 23.94 10.08 5.54
C TYR A 395 24.36 10.64 4.18
N GLU A 396 24.17 9.84 3.13
CA GLU A 396 24.43 10.21 1.75
C GLU A 396 23.21 9.83 0.90
N LYS A 397 22.48 10.83 0.42
CA LYS A 397 21.35 10.63 -0.50
C LYS A 397 21.88 10.15 -1.84
N LYS A 398 21.26 9.12 -2.43
CA LYS A 398 21.63 8.67 -3.78
C LYS A 398 21.11 9.65 -4.82
N ASP A 399 21.88 9.84 -5.90
CA ASP A 399 21.44 10.65 -7.03
C ASP A 399 20.12 10.08 -7.60
N GLY A 400 19.11 10.93 -7.81
CA GLY A 400 17.83 10.54 -8.44
C GLY A 400 16.67 10.18 -7.50
N ASP A 401 16.75 10.50 -6.20
CA ASP A 401 15.73 10.19 -5.17
C ASP A 401 15.57 8.69 -4.82
N GLU A 402 16.49 7.82 -5.24
CA GLU A 402 16.46 6.36 -4.97
C GLU A 402 17.03 5.97 -3.59
N GLY A 403 16.56 6.63 -2.54
CA GLY A 403 16.94 6.37 -1.15
C GLY A 403 18.32 6.94 -0.77
N TYR A 404 18.92 6.38 0.28
CA TYR A 404 20.17 6.88 0.86
C TYR A 404 21.05 5.73 1.38
N THR A 405 22.29 6.07 1.73
CA THR A 405 23.15 5.19 2.52
C THR A 405 23.47 5.86 3.86
N VAL A 406 23.66 5.03 4.89
CA VAL A 406 24.09 5.45 6.24
C VAL A 406 25.23 4.56 6.71
N LYS A 407 26.15 5.14 7.47
CA LYS A 407 27.26 4.41 8.11
C LYS A 407 26.84 3.83 9.45
N SER A 408 26.23 4.64 10.30
CA SER A 408 25.72 4.19 11.59
C SER A 408 24.57 5.07 12.09
N VAL A 409 23.74 4.51 12.96
CA VAL A 409 22.60 5.18 13.59
C VAL A 409 22.65 4.85 15.08
N ALA A 410 22.50 5.85 15.94
CA ALA A 410 22.43 5.67 17.38
C ALA A 410 21.31 6.54 17.97
N ALA A 411 20.39 5.92 18.72
CA ALA A 411 19.31 6.64 19.39
C ALA A 411 19.81 7.30 20.69
N THR A 412 19.27 8.47 21.01
CA THR A 412 19.48 9.11 22.30
C THR A 412 18.71 8.37 23.39
N GLU A 413 19.37 8.13 24.52
CA GLU A 413 18.77 7.55 25.71
C GLU A 413 18.30 8.65 26.68
N TYR A 414 17.05 8.55 27.11
CA TYR A 414 16.42 9.46 28.06
C TYR A 414 16.09 8.70 29.35
N ASN A 415 16.36 9.33 30.50
CA ASN A 415 15.62 8.98 31.72
C ASN A 415 14.18 9.50 31.61
N LEU A 416 13.30 9.06 32.52
CA LEU A 416 11.88 9.44 32.48
C LEU A 416 11.65 10.96 32.53
N THR A 417 12.31 11.68 33.43
CA THR A 417 12.13 13.13 33.56
C THR A 417 12.49 13.86 32.26
N ASP A 418 13.63 13.55 31.68
CA ASP A 418 14.09 14.17 30.43
C ASP A 418 13.20 13.77 29.24
N PHE A 419 12.69 12.53 29.23
CA PHE A 419 11.73 12.08 28.23
C PHE A 419 10.42 12.89 28.29
N PHE A 420 9.81 13.02 29.47
CA PHE A 420 8.55 13.78 29.62
C PHE A 420 8.72 15.24 29.21
N LYS A 421 9.87 15.84 29.54
CA LYS A 421 10.18 17.21 29.09
C LYS A 421 10.25 17.29 27.56
N MET A 422 10.99 16.40 26.90
CA MET A 422 11.09 16.36 25.44
C MET A 422 9.73 16.16 24.77
N MET A 423 8.95 15.20 25.28
CA MET A 423 7.61 14.89 24.81
C MET A 423 6.66 16.10 24.93
N GLU A 424 6.69 16.80 26.06
CA GLU A 424 5.84 17.97 26.30
C GLU A 424 6.28 19.19 25.50
N GLU A 425 7.58 19.42 25.34
CA GLU A 425 8.11 20.45 24.44
C GLU A 425 7.65 20.22 23.00
N TYR A 426 7.63 18.97 22.53
CA TYR A 426 7.14 18.63 21.20
C TYR A 426 5.62 18.81 21.04
N LEU A 427 4.84 18.35 22.03
CA LEU A 427 3.37 18.41 21.98
C LEU A 427 2.83 19.82 22.23
N TYR A 428 3.28 20.46 23.31
CA TYR A 428 2.72 21.70 23.83
C TYR A 428 3.61 22.92 23.60
N GLY A 429 4.86 22.73 23.15
CA GLY A 429 5.86 23.80 23.03
C GLY A 429 6.58 24.13 24.33
N SER A 430 6.16 23.56 25.46
CA SER A 430 6.79 23.73 26.77
C SER A 430 6.41 22.61 27.73
N GLU A 431 7.21 22.44 28.78
CA GLU A 431 6.86 21.59 29.92
C GLU A 431 5.51 22.00 30.54
N GLN A 432 4.74 21.01 30.96
CA GLN A 432 3.41 21.16 31.53
C GLN A 432 3.42 20.89 33.04
N ALA A 433 2.59 21.66 33.76
CA ALA A 433 2.41 21.49 35.20
C ALA A 433 1.68 20.17 35.51
N ASP A 434 2.15 19.48 36.55
CA ASP A 434 1.49 18.27 37.05
C ASP A 434 0.22 18.65 37.83
N ALA A 435 -0.91 18.09 37.42
CA ALA A 435 -2.24 18.35 37.97
C ALA A 435 -2.69 17.27 38.98
N LYS A 436 -1.74 16.51 39.54
CA LYS A 436 -1.99 15.42 40.49
C LYS A 436 -2.84 15.85 41.70
N ASP A 437 -3.86 15.06 42.03
CA ASP A 437 -4.75 15.18 43.19
C ASP A 437 -4.23 14.31 44.36
N PRO A 438 -4.40 14.68 45.64
CA PRO A 438 -4.13 13.79 46.78
C PRO A 438 -4.80 12.41 46.73
N ALA A 439 -5.93 12.27 46.04
CA ALA A 439 -6.62 10.99 45.80
C ALA A 439 -5.94 10.14 44.71
N ASP A 440 -5.01 10.73 43.95
CA ASP A 440 -4.25 10.02 42.93
C ASP A 440 -3.28 9.08 43.62
N GLY A 441 -3.68 7.80 43.63
CA GLY A 441 -2.90 6.73 44.19
C GLY A 441 -1.46 6.75 43.68
N ASN A 442 -0.62 6.06 44.42
CA ASN A 442 0.82 6.04 44.21
C ASN A 442 1.23 5.66 42.78
N GLU A 443 0.46 4.84 42.08
CA GLU A 443 0.75 4.37 40.72
C GLU A 443 0.63 5.44 39.61
N ILE A 444 0.09 6.61 39.90
CA ILE A 444 0.03 7.74 38.95
C ILE A 444 1.33 8.55 39.04
N TYR A 445 2.07 8.59 37.93
CA TYR A 445 3.32 9.34 37.82
C TYR A 445 3.09 10.83 37.57
N LYS A 446 2.29 11.16 36.55
CA LYS A 446 2.02 12.54 36.13
C LYS A 446 0.63 12.65 35.50
N VAL A 447 -0.05 13.77 35.76
CA VAL A 447 -1.33 14.13 35.16
C VAL A 447 -1.20 15.49 34.50
N VAL A 448 -1.58 15.61 33.24
CA VAL A 448 -1.66 16.91 32.56
C VAL A 448 -3.09 17.13 32.08
N SER A 449 -3.72 18.16 32.62
CA SER A 449 -5.03 18.65 32.20
C SER A 449 -4.85 19.87 31.32
N SER A 450 -5.10 19.75 30.02
CA SER A 450 -4.89 20.85 29.08
C SER A 450 -6.12 21.09 28.22
N ASN A 451 -6.58 22.34 28.24
CA ASN A 451 -7.62 22.84 27.32
C ASN A 451 -7.03 23.45 26.05
N ALA A 452 -5.71 23.34 25.84
CA ALA A 452 -5.07 23.86 24.64
C ALA A 452 -5.59 23.13 23.40
N THR A 453 -5.71 23.88 22.30
CA THR A 453 -5.91 23.29 20.97
C THR A 453 -4.54 23.13 20.33
N ILE A 454 -4.13 21.90 20.11
CA ILE A 454 -2.82 21.57 19.53
C ILE A 454 -3.03 21.24 18.05
N ALA A 455 -2.29 21.94 17.19
CA ALA A 455 -2.29 21.64 15.76
C ALA A 455 -1.81 20.21 15.53
N GLU A 456 -2.60 19.46 14.75
CA GLU A 456 -2.31 18.07 14.39
C GLU A 456 -2.06 17.16 15.61
N TYR A 457 -2.80 17.37 16.70
CA TYR A 457 -2.61 16.64 17.96
C TYR A 457 -2.52 15.12 17.77
N ASP A 458 -3.50 14.51 17.10
CA ASP A 458 -3.53 13.05 16.88
C ASP A 458 -2.33 12.58 16.05
N ALA A 459 -1.92 13.36 15.04
CA ALA A 459 -0.73 13.05 14.25
C ALA A 459 0.54 13.09 15.11
N LYS A 460 0.69 14.12 15.95
CA LYS A 460 1.83 14.23 16.87
C LYS A 460 1.88 13.08 17.88
N ILE A 461 0.73 12.62 18.38
CA ILE A 461 0.68 11.45 19.25
C ILE A 461 1.11 10.19 18.48
N ASN A 462 0.65 9.99 17.25
CA ASN A 462 1.08 8.86 16.43
C ASN A 462 2.59 8.87 16.17
N GLU A 463 3.19 10.04 15.89
CA GLU A 463 4.65 10.19 15.78
C GLU A 463 5.37 9.69 17.06
N LEU A 464 4.86 10.05 18.25
CA LEU A 464 5.42 9.58 19.52
C LEU A 464 5.22 8.08 19.74
N LEU A 465 4.07 7.52 19.37
CA LEU A 465 3.81 6.08 19.46
C LEU A 465 4.81 5.31 18.59
N PHE A 466 4.96 5.69 17.33
CA PHE A 466 5.90 5.05 16.41
C PHE A 466 7.36 5.27 16.82
N ALA A 467 7.70 6.41 17.41
CA ALA A 467 9.06 6.65 17.91
C ALA A 467 9.38 5.85 19.17
N PHE A 468 8.49 5.81 20.17
CA PHE A 468 8.87 5.42 21.54
C PHE A 468 8.10 4.24 22.13
N SER A 469 6.95 3.83 21.55
CA SER A 469 6.16 2.75 22.14
C SER A 469 6.89 1.41 22.02
N THR A 470 7.07 0.72 23.13
CA THR A 470 7.53 -0.67 23.12
C THR A 470 6.39 -1.67 22.91
N ASP A 471 5.14 -1.21 22.95
CA ASP A 471 3.95 -1.99 22.62
C ASP A 471 3.63 -1.81 21.13
N SER A 472 3.91 -2.84 20.32
CA SER A 472 3.55 -2.81 18.90
C SER A 472 2.04 -2.92 18.67
N GLY A 473 1.28 -3.41 19.65
CA GLY A 473 -0.19 -3.49 19.58
C GLY A 473 -0.88 -2.13 19.70
N SER A 474 -0.18 -1.10 20.18
CA SER A 474 -0.71 0.26 20.20
C SER A 474 -0.50 1.01 18.86
N LEU A 475 0.36 0.48 18.00
CA LEU A 475 0.65 1.03 16.68
C LEU A 475 -0.46 0.67 15.69
N ASN A 476 -0.67 1.50 14.67
CA ASN A 476 -1.71 1.31 13.65
C ASN A 476 -3.14 1.21 14.22
N THR A 477 -3.35 1.64 15.46
CA THR A 477 -4.69 1.73 16.05
C THR A 477 -5.39 2.99 15.55
N TYR A 478 -6.70 2.91 15.27
CA TYR A 478 -7.45 4.04 14.70
C TYR A 478 -7.43 5.28 15.61
N LYS A 479 -8.01 5.14 16.81
CA LYS A 479 -8.06 6.19 17.84
C LYS A 479 -7.39 5.76 19.15
N GLY A 480 -6.72 4.61 19.14
CA GLY A 480 -6.14 3.98 20.33
C GLY A 480 -7.02 2.90 20.94
N TYR A 481 -6.83 2.65 22.23
CA TYR A 481 -7.52 1.62 22.99
C TYR A 481 -8.91 2.10 23.40
N VAL A 482 -9.90 1.23 23.26
CA VAL A 482 -11.24 1.45 23.81
C VAL A 482 -11.14 1.47 25.34
N ILE A 483 -11.79 2.44 25.96
CA ILE A 483 -12.05 2.51 27.40
C ILE A 483 -13.56 2.34 27.61
N LYS A 484 -13.92 1.33 28.41
CA LYS A 484 -15.31 1.02 28.75
C LYS A 484 -15.72 1.71 30.07
N PRO A 485 -17.02 1.96 30.28
CA PRO A 485 -17.56 2.32 31.60
C PRO A 485 -17.15 1.33 32.69
N GLU A 486 -17.25 1.75 33.94
CA GLU A 486 -17.05 0.86 35.09
C GLU A 486 -18.14 -0.22 35.12
N VAL A 487 -17.73 -1.46 35.42
CA VAL A 487 -18.65 -2.60 35.44
C VAL A 487 -19.41 -2.59 36.77
N GLU A 488 -20.73 -2.34 36.76
CA GLU A 488 -21.54 -2.33 37.99
C GLU A 488 -21.62 -3.72 38.65
N THR A 489 -21.60 -4.79 37.85
CA THR A 489 -21.60 -6.19 38.30
C THR A 489 -20.84 -7.07 37.31
N GLY A 490 -19.75 -7.74 37.75
CA GLY A 490 -18.95 -8.62 36.90
C GLY A 490 -17.45 -8.49 37.17
N ASN A 491 -16.62 -9.07 36.30
CA ASN A 491 -15.17 -8.89 36.33
C ASN A 491 -14.79 -7.72 35.39
N GLU A 492 -13.89 -6.86 35.85
CA GLU A 492 -13.29 -5.79 35.05
C GLU A 492 -12.32 -6.39 34.01
N ASP A 493 -12.37 -5.90 32.77
CA ASP A 493 -11.52 -6.38 31.67
C ASP A 493 -10.12 -5.73 31.73
N TYR A 494 -10.00 -4.59 32.39
CA TYR A 494 -8.75 -3.85 32.54
C TYR A 494 -8.05 -4.12 33.87
N VAL A 495 -6.73 -3.89 33.90
CA VAL A 495 -6.05 -3.64 35.17
C VAL A 495 -6.65 -2.38 35.78
N GLU A 496 -7.05 -2.46 37.05
CA GLU A 496 -7.84 -1.43 37.75
C GLU A 496 -7.27 -0.01 37.57
N THR A 497 -5.94 0.15 37.69
CA THR A 497 -5.30 1.47 37.55
C THR A 497 -5.27 2.00 36.12
N PHE A 498 -5.15 1.13 35.12
CA PHE A 498 -5.26 1.53 33.71
C PHE A 498 -6.70 1.95 33.36
N GLY A 499 -7.69 1.15 33.76
CA GLY A 499 -9.11 1.45 33.52
C GLY A 499 -9.55 2.75 34.21
N THR A 500 -9.13 2.94 35.47
CA THR A 500 -9.41 4.16 36.24
C THR A 500 -8.79 5.40 35.60
N ALA A 501 -7.50 5.32 35.21
CA ALA A 501 -6.83 6.43 34.55
C ALA A 501 -7.46 6.76 33.19
N GLY A 502 -7.80 5.74 32.40
CA GLY A 502 -8.50 5.94 31.12
C GLY A 502 -9.83 6.65 31.30
N ARG A 503 -10.69 6.20 32.24
CA ARG A 503 -11.99 6.83 32.52
C ARG A 503 -11.84 8.27 33.01
N ARG A 504 -10.85 8.54 33.86
CA ARG A 504 -10.53 9.91 34.30
C ARG A 504 -10.12 10.78 33.12
N LEU A 505 -9.26 10.26 32.25
CA LEU A 505 -8.78 10.98 31.06
C LEU A 505 -9.92 11.32 30.10
N LEU A 506 -10.90 10.42 29.92
CA LEU A 506 -12.12 10.72 29.15
C LEU A 506 -12.92 11.88 29.76
N GLY A 507 -12.98 11.98 31.09
CA GLY A 507 -13.62 13.08 31.79
C GLY A 507 -12.86 14.41 31.70
N MET A 508 -11.53 14.37 31.52
CA MET A 508 -10.70 15.55 31.29
C MET A 508 -10.85 16.07 29.86
N GLY A 509 -10.83 15.16 28.88
CA GLY A 509 -10.92 15.49 27.46
C GLY A 509 -9.73 16.28 26.92
N LYS A 510 -9.89 16.79 25.68
CA LYS A 510 -8.95 17.73 25.03
C LYS A 510 -7.53 17.15 24.93
N SER A 511 -6.51 18.00 24.83
CA SER A 511 -5.12 17.56 24.73
C SER A 511 -4.52 17.18 26.08
N SER A 512 -5.23 16.38 26.88
CA SER A 512 -4.80 15.92 28.21
C SER A 512 -4.07 14.58 28.13
N TYR A 513 -3.25 14.26 29.13
CA TYR A 513 -2.65 12.92 29.27
C TYR A 513 -2.46 12.51 30.73
N ILE A 514 -2.38 11.20 30.97
CA ILE A 514 -2.06 10.60 32.28
C ILE A 514 -0.97 9.54 32.10
N ALA A 515 0.06 9.59 32.94
CA ALA A 515 1.10 8.56 33.00
C ALA A 515 0.89 7.65 34.22
N VAL A 516 0.74 6.34 34.00
CA VAL A 516 0.51 5.35 35.07
C VAL A 516 1.48 4.19 35.02
N ALA A 517 1.87 3.70 36.20
CA ALA A 517 2.79 2.58 36.36
C ALA A 517 2.09 1.22 36.26
N SER A 518 2.67 0.29 35.53
CA SER A 518 2.25 -1.11 35.46
C SER A 518 3.44 -2.08 35.69
N SER A 519 3.19 -3.38 35.59
CA SER A 519 4.27 -4.39 35.56
C SER A 519 5.07 -4.39 34.25
N PHE A 520 4.61 -3.65 33.23
CA PHE A 520 5.27 -3.56 31.94
C PHE A 520 6.06 -2.27 31.75
N GLY A 521 5.96 -1.32 32.68
CA GLY A 521 6.59 0.00 32.59
C GLY A 521 5.61 1.12 32.86
N TYR A 522 5.76 2.27 32.18
CA TYR A 522 4.81 3.37 32.25
C TYR A 522 3.93 3.43 31.01
N HIS A 523 2.62 3.50 31.23
CA HIS A 523 1.63 3.79 30.20
C HIS A 523 1.36 5.29 30.19
N VAL A 524 1.73 5.98 29.11
CA VAL A 524 1.35 7.38 28.88
C VAL A 524 0.10 7.37 28.01
N MET A 525 -1.03 7.66 28.64
CA MET A 525 -2.35 7.64 28.02
C MET A 525 -2.72 9.05 27.57
N PHE A 526 -2.96 9.25 26.28
CA PHE A 526 -3.42 10.52 25.71
C PHE A 526 -4.90 10.42 25.35
N PHE A 527 -5.66 11.49 25.59
CA PHE A 527 -7.06 11.52 25.20
C PHE A 527 -7.17 11.45 23.67
N SER A 528 -8.14 10.69 23.16
CA SER A 528 -8.47 10.72 21.73
C SER A 528 -9.91 11.14 21.52
N GLU A 529 -10.87 10.39 22.06
CA GLU A 529 -12.29 10.69 21.86
C GLU A 529 -13.15 10.14 22.99
N VAL A 530 -14.29 10.77 23.24
CA VAL A 530 -15.29 10.33 24.23
C VAL A 530 -16.66 10.23 23.58
N PHE A 531 -17.37 9.15 23.91
CA PHE A 531 -18.75 8.87 23.51
C PHE A 531 -19.62 8.90 24.77
N THR A 532 -20.52 9.88 24.84
CA THR A 532 -21.53 10.00 25.89
C THR A 532 -22.88 9.46 25.40
N PRO A 533 -23.88 9.26 26.29
CA PRO A 533 -25.26 9.09 25.84
C PRO A 533 -25.66 10.23 24.91
N ASP A 534 -26.36 9.89 23.83
CA ASP A 534 -26.77 10.80 22.75
C ASP A 534 -25.61 11.44 21.97
N TYR A 535 -24.39 10.86 22.05
CA TYR A 535 -23.27 11.30 21.23
C TYR A 535 -23.64 11.18 19.76
N THR A 536 -23.43 12.28 19.03
CA THR A 536 -23.49 12.30 17.57
C THR A 536 -22.34 13.17 17.09
N ILE A 537 -21.40 12.58 16.36
CA ILE A 537 -20.23 13.32 15.85
C ILE A 537 -20.66 14.42 14.87
N ALA A 538 -21.66 14.12 14.04
CA ALA A 538 -22.25 15.00 13.05
C ALA A 538 -23.62 14.46 12.63
N ASN A 539 -24.58 15.36 12.40
CA ASN A 539 -25.95 14.97 12.04
C ASN A 539 -26.14 14.71 10.54
N ASN A 540 -25.19 15.14 9.71
CA ASN A 540 -25.20 14.98 8.27
C ASN A 540 -23.77 14.88 7.74
N LEU A 541 -23.64 14.50 6.47
CA LEU A 541 -22.35 14.30 5.81
C LEU A 541 -21.50 15.59 5.80
N VAL A 542 -22.08 16.76 5.54
CA VAL A 542 -21.32 18.02 5.44
C VAL A 542 -20.66 18.37 6.76
N ASP A 543 -21.39 18.26 7.86
CA ASP A 543 -20.86 18.48 9.21
C ASP A 543 -19.75 17.47 9.52
N TYR A 544 -19.92 16.22 9.09
CA TYR A 544 -18.90 15.18 9.30
C TYR A 544 -17.63 15.46 8.50
N LEU A 545 -17.74 15.82 7.22
CA LEU A 545 -16.61 16.18 6.38
C LEU A 545 -15.86 17.39 6.93
N ASN A 546 -16.59 18.42 7.39
CA ASN A 546 -16.02 19.58 8.07
C ASN A 546 -15.26 19.20 9.34
N TYR A 547 -15.82 18.29 10.15
CA TYR A 547 -15.17 17.77 11.35
C TYR A 547 -13.85 17.05 11.03
N VAL A 548 -13.86 16.07 10.11
CA VAL A 548 -12.66 15.27 9.82
C VAL A 548 -11.60 16.06 9.04
N ALA A 549 -11.99 17.05 8.23
CA ALA A 549 -11.05 17.92 7.53
C ALA A 549 -10.61 19.13 8.37
N ASN A 550 -11.26 19.38 9.52
CA ASN A 550 -11.09 20.58 10.33
C ASN A 550 -11.23 21.88 9.50
N VAL A 551 -12.31 21.96 8.71
CA VAL A 551 -12.64 23.11 7.85
C VAL A 551 -14.09 23.54 8.08
N SER A 552 -14.50 24.63 7.42
CA SER A 552 -15.90 25.09 7.42
C SER A 552 -16.33 25.35 5.98
N LYS A 553 -16.56 24.27 5.22
CA LYS A 553 -17.07 24.31 3.84
C LYS A 553 -18.59 24.13 3.81
N THR A 554 -19.22 24.75 2.83
CA THR A 554 -20.63 24.60 2.46
C THR A 554 -20.87 23.30 1.69
N GLU A 555 -22.14 22.93 1.50
CA GLU A 555 -22.51 21.77 0.70
C GLU A 555 -22.07 21.93 -0.76
N GLU A 556 -22.23 23.13 -1.34
CA GLU A 556 -21.82 23.45 -2.70
C GLU A 556 -20.31 23.32 -2.90
N GLU A 557 -19.52 23.74 -1.92
CA GLU A 557 -18.06 23.57 -1.95
C GLU A 557 -17.68 22.09 -1.88
N TRP A 558 -18.31 21.30 -0.99
CA TRP A 558 -18.05 19.85 -0.94
C TRP A 558 -18.48 19.12 -2.20
N LYS A 559 -19.58 19.53 -2.83
CA LYS A 559 -20.01 18.98 -4.11
C LYS A 559 -18.99 19.25 -5.21
N ALA A 560 -18.42 20.45 -5.25
CA ALA A 560 -17.36 20.76 -6.21
C ALA A 560 -16.09 19.93 -5.97
N GLU A 561 -15.71 19.67 -4.71
CA GLU A 561 -14.58 18.77 -4.41
C GLU A 561 -14.90 17.31 -4.74
N PHE A 562 -16.15 16.87 -4.54
CA PHE A 562 -16.59 15.54 -4.94
C PHE A 562 -16.50 15.35 -6.45
N ASP A 563 -16.97 16.32 -7.23
CA ASP A 563 -16.94 16.25 -8.69
C ASP A 563 -15.49 16.16 -9.20
N LYS A 564 -14.57 16.97 -8.64
CA LYS A 564 -13.13 16.86 -8.93
C LYS A 564 -12.56 15.50 -8.55
N MET A 565 -12.88 14.99 -7.37
CA MET A 565 -12.43 13.67 -6.91
C MET A 565 -12.90 12.55 -7.84
N VAL A 566 -14.13 12.62 -8.37
CA VAL A 566 -14.63 11.65 -9.36
C VAL A 566 -13.91 11.81 -10.70
N ASP A 567 -13.64 13.04 -11.12
CA ASP A 567 -12.93 13.34 -12.36
C ASP A 567 -11.49 12.85 -12.36
N GLU A 568 -10.81 12.99 -11.22
CA GLU A 568 -9.40 12.66 -10.98
C GLU A 568 -9.24 11.34 -10.22
N TRP A 569 -10.26 10.47 -10.21
CA TRP A 569 -10.34 9.31 -9.31
C TRP A 569 -9.07 8.44 -9.27
N ASP A 570 -8.48 8.16 -10.43
CA ASP A 570 -7.32 7.27 -10.52
C ASP A 570 -6.01 7.96 -10.07
N ASP A 571 -5.99 9.31 -10.02
CA ASP A 571 -4.85 10.17 -9.63
C ASP A 571 -5.10 10.95 -8.33
N TYR A 572 -6.21 10.67 -7.63
CA TYR A 572 -6.61 11.42 -6.43
C TYR A 572 -5.69 11.11 -5.25
N GLU A 573 -4.99 12.12 -4.72
CA GLU A 573 -3.95 11.93 -3.70
C GLU A 573 -4.51 11.47 -2.33
N ASP A 574 -5.64 12.02 -1.88
CA ASP A 574 -6.17 11.79 -0.53
C ASP A 574 -7.16 10.60 -0.49
N THR A 575 -6.71 9.42 -0.89
CA THR A 575 -7.56 8.21 -0.92
C THR A 575 -8.02 7.74 0.47
N ASP A 576 -7.41 8.30 1.52
CA ASP A 576 -7.74 8.03 2.92
C ASP A 576 -8.81 8.99 3.47
N PHE A 577 -9.20 10.01 2.71
CA PHE A 577 -10.25 10.94 3.09
C PHE A 577 -11.63 10.27 3.06
N TYR A 578 -12.47 10.58 4.04
CA TYR A 578 -13.76 9.91 4.23
C TYR A 578 -14.68 9.99 2.99
N MET A 579 -14.65 11.11 2.25
CA MET A 579 -15.44 11.27 1.03
C MET A 579 -15.05 10.24 -0.04
N TYR A 580 -13.74 10.02 -0.25
CA TYR A 580 -13.23 9.00 -1.17
C TYR A 580 -13.57 7.59 -0.67
N LEU A 581 -13.34 7.32 0.61
CA LEU A 581 -13.64 6.02 1.22
C LEU A 581 -15.12 5.65 1.08
N LEU A 582 -16.03 6.58 1.37
CA LEU A 582 -17.47 6.37 1.25
C LEU A 582 -17.89 6.18 -0.21
N MET A 583 -17.35 6.99 -1.13
CA MET A 583 -17.61 6.82 -2.56
C MET A 583 -17.11 5.46 -3.07
N ASN A 584 -15.92 5.04 -2.65
CA ASN A 584 -15.36 3.74 -3.02
C ASN A 584 -16.21 2.59 -2.45
N GLU A 585 -16.68 2.70 -1.21
CA GLU A 585 -17.55 1.71 -0.58
C GLU A 585 -18.84 1.50 -1.39
N ILE A 586 -19.53 2.59 -1.78
CA ILE A 586 -20.83 2.49 -2.46
C ILE A 586 -20.75 2.14 -3.95
N SER A 587 -19.59 2.36 -4.59
CA SER A 587 -19.45 2.23 -6.05
C SER A 587 -18.56 1.07 -6.50
N SER A 588 -17.55 0.67 -5.72
CA SER A 588 -16.51 -0.29 -6.16
C SER A 588 -17.07 -1.62 -6.68
N THR A 589 -18.07 -2.18 -6.00
CA THR A 589 -18.69 -3.45 -6.41
C THR A 589 -19.49 -3.28 -7.71
N ASP A 590 -20.28 -2.21 -7.84
CA ASP A 590 -21.05 -1.94 -9.07
C ASP A 590 -20.11 -1.70 -10.26
N VAL A 591 -19.12 -0.84 -10.08
CA VAL A 591 -18.10 -0.50 -11.10
C VAL A 591 -17.37 -1.76 -11.56
N SER A 592 -16.92 -2.60 -10.62
CA SER A 592 -16.25 -3.87 -10.97
C SER A 592 -17.18 -4.81 -11.71
N ASN A 593 -18.45 -4.95 -11.29
CA ASN A 593 -19.40 -5.84 -11.93
C ASN A 593 -19.75 -5.39 -13.34
N ARG A 594 -19.96 -4.09 -13.56
CA ARG A 594 -20.26 -3.52 -14.88
C ARG A 594 -19.09 -3.63 -15.84
N LEU A 595 -17.85 -3.44 -15.34
CA LEU A 595 -16.65 -3.67 -16.14
C LEU A 595 -16.53 -5.13 -16.56
N SER A 596 -16.60 -6.06 -15.60
CA SER A 596 -16.52 -7.49 -15.91
C SER A 596 -17.66 -7.97 -16.80
N ALA A 597 -18.86 -7.39 -16.69
CA ALA A 597 -19.96 -7.67 -17.60
C ALA A 597 -19.63 -7.21 -19.03
N LYS A 598 -19.03 -6.02 -19.21
CA LYS A 598 -18.61 -5.53 -20.53
C LYS A 598 -17.49 -6.36 -21.14
N GLU A 599 -16.49 -6.75 -20.37
CA GLU A 599 -15.42 -7.64 -20.84
C GLU A 599 -15.99 -8.99 -21.31
N LYS A 600 -16.91 -9.55 -20.52
CA LYS A 600 -17.58 -10.82 -20.85
C LYS A 600 -18.48 -10.70 -22.07
N GLU A 601 -19.17 -9.57 -22.24
CA GLU A 601 -19.97 -9.26 -23.43
C GLU A 601 -19.08 -9.28 -24.68
N ALA A 602 -17.96 -8.55 -24.67
CA ALA A 602 -17.01 -8.53 -25.78
C ALA A 602 -16.45 -9.91 -26.11
N TYR A 603 -16.06 -10.68 -25.09
CA TYR A 603 -15.55 -12.04 -25.26
C TYR A 603 -16.60 -13.00 -25.86
N ASN A 604 -17.83 -12.96 -25.33
CA ASN A 604 -18.91 -13.83 -25.81
C ASN A 604 -19.34 -13.47 -27.23
N ASP A 605 -19.41 -12.18 -27.56
CA ASP A 605 -19.69 -11.71 -28.91
C ASP A 605 -18.65 -12.27 -29.89
N ALA A 606 -17.36 -12.07 -29.58
CA ALA A 606 -16.25 -12.53 -30.39
C ALA A 606 -16.24 -14.06 -30.61
N LEU A 607 -16.54 -14.87 -29.58
CA LEU A 607 -16.47 -16.32 -29.69
C LEU A 607 -17.72 -16.96 -30.29
N TYR A 608 -18.90 -16.50 -29.88
CA TYR A 608 -20.14 -17.26 -30.11
C TYR A 608 -21.09 -16.56 -31.08
N VAL A 609 -20.97 -15.25 -31.26
CA VAL A 609 -21.87 -14.47 -32.13
C VAL A 609 -21.20 -14.21 -33.47
N SER A 610 -20.04 -13.55 -33.46
CA SER A 610 -19.30 -13.21 -34.68
C SER A 610 -18.36 -14.32 -35.15
N ASN A 611 -18.06 -15.31 -34.29
CA ASN A 611 -17.09 -16.38 -34.54
C ASN A 611 -15.74 -15.81 -35.04
N SER A 612 -15.30 -14.73 -34.40
CA SER A 612 -14.12 -13.93 -34.72
C SER A 612 -12.79 -14.56 -34.29
N VAL A 613 -12.80 -15.72 -33.65
CA VAL A 613 -11.58 -16.37 -33.12
C VAL A 613 -11.37 -17.72 -33.78
N THR A 614 -10.14 -17.96 -34.24
CA THR A 614 -9.70 -19.28 -34.70
C THR A 614 -8.42 -19.69 -33.98
N LYS A 615 -8.38 -20.89 -33.42
CA LYS A 615 -7.18 -21.48 -32.78
C LYS A 615 -6.66 -22.64 -33.63
N TYR A 616 -5.35 -22.73 -33.79
CA TYR A 616 -4.67 -23.74 -34.60
C TYR A 616 -3.89 -24.70 -33.71
N GLU A 617 -4.58 -25.63 -33.05
CA GLU A 617 -3.99 -26.53 -32.03
C GLU A 617 -2.73 -27.26 -32.51
N SER A 618 -2.72 -27.72 -33.76
CA SER A 618 -1.57 -28.44 -34.34
C SER A 618 -0.27 -27.62 -34.42
N ARG A 619 -0.33 -26.29 -34.22
CA ARG A 619 0.82 -25.38 -34.27
C ARG A 619 1.42 -25.09 -32.89
N TYR A 620 0.76 -25.49 -31.80
CA TYR A 620 1.24 -25.27 -30.44
C TYR A 620 1.11 -26.47 -29.50
N SER A 621 0.47 -27.56 -29.93
CA SER A 621 0.32 -28.77 -29.12
C SER A 621 1.64 -29.43 -28.75
N ASP A 622 2.71 -29.16 -29.49
CA ASP A 622 4.07 -29.62 -29.15
C ASP A 622 4.64 -28.94 -27.91
N LEU A 623 4.03 -27.86 -27.43
CA LEU A 623 4.40 -27.20 -26.18
C LEU A 623 3.86 -27.94 -24.94
N TYR A 624 2.93 -28.88 -25.06
CA TYR A 624 2.22 -29.48 -23.91
C TYR A 624 3.09 -30.31 -22.95
N GLY A 625 4.34 -30.63 -23.31
CA GLY A 625 5.19 -31.58 -22.59
C GLY A 625 4.74 -33.03 -22.84
N GLU A 626 5.60 -34.00 -22.52
CA GLU A 626 5.25 -35.43 -22.52
C GLU A 626 4.46 -35.84 -21.27
#